data_AF-A0A3P6G8A9-F1
#
_entry.id   AF-A0A3P6G8A9-F1
#
_cell.length_a   1.000
_cell.length_b   1.000
_cell.length_c   1.000
_cell.angle_alpha   90.00
_cell.angle_beta   90.00
_cell.angle_gamma   90.00
#
_symmetry.space_group_name_H-M   'P 1'
#
loop_
_entity.id
_entity.type
_entity.pdbx_description
1 polymer ?
#
loop_
_entity_poly.entity_id
_entity_poly.type
_entity_poly.pdbx_seq_one_letter_code
_entity_poly.pdbx_strand_id
1 'polypeptide(L)'
;METISGGRNVGSSSGGTGSKEIRTNTGEGLCNSCIVVMAGRWIMFDNGAWDFKIDNDRMGRAVDSSRIRGAEELKTCIVAAYGLLGREVLAEMSYWLNDGEGEMVGLVASPVEIATDKDFRIFGAFTA
;
A
#
# COMPACT_ATOMS: atom_id res chain seq x y z
N MET A 1 -52.47 -27.06 -22.89
CA MET A 1 -53.37 -25.93 -22.62
C MET A 1 -52.57 -24.95 -21.79
N GLU A 2 -52.25 -23.81 -22.39
CA GLU A 2 -51.49 -22.72 -21.80
C GLU A 2 -52.34 -22.03 -20.72
N THR A 3 -51.71 -21.47 -19.68
CA THR A 3 -51.86 -20.03 -19.36
C THR A 3 -50.82 -19.57 -18.33
N ILE A 4 -50.24 -18.42 -18.69
CA ILE A 4 -49.29 -17.53 -18.04
C ILE A 4 -49.86 -16.89 -16.75
N SER A 5 -49.00 -16.58 -15.78
CA SER A 5 -48.93 -15.29 -15.04
C SER A 5 -48.13 -15.51 -13.76
N GLY A 6 -47.25 -14.65 -13.27
CA GLY A 6 -46.89 -13.28 -13.58
C GLY A 6 -46.15 -12.79 -12.34
N GLY A 7 -44.94 -12.28 -12.50
CA GLY A 7 -44.19 -11.74 -11.36
C GLY A 7 -44.89 -10.53 -10.74
N ARG A 8 -44.75 -10.35 -9.43
CA ARG A 8 -44.61 -9.01 -8.84
C ARG A 8 -44.08 -9.08 -7.40
N ASN A 9 -42.99 -8.35 -7.26
CA ASN A 9 -42.34 -7.91 -6.05
C ASN A 9 -43.34 -7.18 -5.13
N VAL A 10 -43.44 -7.59 -3.87
CA VAL A 10 -44.01 -6.74 -2.81
C VAL A 10 -43.11 -6.90 -1.59
N GLY A 11 -42.28 -5.89 -1.37
CA GLY A 11 -41.53 -5.73 -0.14
C GLY A 11 -42.50 -5.57 1.03
N SER A 12 -42.19 -6.26 2.12
CA SER A 12 -42.64 -5.87 3.45
C SER A 12 -41.41 -5.45 4.22
N SER A 13 -41.24 -4.14 4.35
CA SER A 13 -40.32 -3.55 5.30
C SER A 13 -40.83 -3.81 6.71
N SER A 14 -40.05 -4.54 7.51
CA SER A 14 -40.10 -4.43 8.96
C SER A 14 -38.77 -3.88 9.41
N GLY A 15 -38.79 -2.62 9.84
CA GLY A 15 -37.65 -1.95 10.44
C GLY A 15 -37.15 -2.70 11.68
N GLY A 16 -35.85 -2.91 11.72
CA GLY A 16 -35.10 -3.39 12.87
C GLY A 16 -33.71 -2.80 12.78
N THR A 17 -33.48 -1.77 13.58
CA THR A 17 -32.20 -1.10 13.78
C THR A 17 -31.17 -2.13 14.29
N GLY A 18 -30.10 -2.36 13.55
CA GLY A 18 -29.05 -3.27 13.96
C GLY A 18 -28.01 -3.38 12.87
N SER A 19 -26.78 -2.99 13.20
CA SER A 19 -25.59 -2.96 12.34
C SER A 19 -25.61 -4.05 11.26
N LYS A 20 -25.50 -3.66 9.99
CA LYS A 20 -25.01 -4.60 8.97
C LYS A 20 -23.55 -4.86 9.33
N GLU A 21 -23.32 -5.81 10.23
CA GLU A 21 -22.04 -6.49 10.30
C GLU A 21 -21.79 -7.06 8.90
N ILE A 22 -20.87 -6.42 8.19
CA ILE A 22 -20.23 -7.04 7.05
C ILE A 22 -19.45 -8.21 7.66
N ARG A 23 -20.08 -9.38 7.71
CA ARG A 23 -19.38 -10.63 7.92
C ARG A 23 -18.54 -10.85 6.68
N THR A 24 -17.32 -10.33 6.68
CA THR A 24 -16.27 -10.88 5.83
C THR A 24 -16.05 -12.29 6.33
N ASN A 25 -16.28 -13.27 5.45
CA ASN A 25 -16.06 -14.67 5.77
C ASN A 25 -14.62 -14.80 6.29
N THR A 26 -14.50 -15.14 7.57
CA THR A 26 -13.24 -15.29 8.28
C THR A 26 -12.48 -16.46 7.63
N GLY A 27 -11.54 -16.12 6.74
CA GLY A 27 -10.78 -17.09 5.95
C GLY A 27 -9.93 -16.49 4.83
N GLU A 28 -9.95 -15.16 4.60
CA GLU A 28 -9.17 -14.51 3.54
C GLU A 28 -8.00 -13.71 4.14
N GLY A 29 -6.82 -14.33 4.12
CA GLY A 29 -5.51 -13.70 3.90
C GLY A 29 -5.24 -12.37 4.60
N LEU A 30 -5.07 -12.37 5.92
CA LEU A 30 -4.21 -11.36 6.54
C LEU A 30 -2.81 -11.54 5.95
N CYS A 31 -2.44 -10.66 5.04
CA CYS A 31 -1.07 -10.54 4.56
C CYS A 31 -0.21 -10.08 5.74
N ASN A 32 0.39 -11.04 6.45
CA ASN A 32 1.28 -10.77 7.60
C ASN A 32 2.61 -10.12 7.16
N SER A 33 2.80 -9.89 5.87
CA SER A 33 4.03 -9.40 5.25
C SER A 33 3.65 -8.51 4.06
N CYS A 34 3.01 -7.38 4.31
CA CYS A 34 2.66 -6.42 3.26
C CYS A 34 3.58 -5.19 3.33
N ILE A 35 4.13 -4.79 2.19
CA ILE A 35 4.77 -3.49 2.04
C ILE A 35 3.76 -2.55 1.38
N VAL A 36 3.45 -1.45 2.04
CA VAL A 36 2.68 -0.35 1.44
C VAL A 36 3.65 0.57 0.71
N VAL A 37 3.37 0.82 -0.57
CA VAL A 37 4.21 1.61 -1.46
C VAL A 37 3.44 2.82 -1.91
N MET A 38 4.00 4.00 -1.68
CA MET A 38 3.44 5.28 -2.11
C MET A 38 4.31 5.86 -3.23
N ALA A 39 3.69 6.26 -4.34
CA ALA A 39 4.38 7.01 -5.37
C ALA A 39 4.44 8.49 -4.98
N GLY A 40 5.55 9.15 -5.28
CA GLY A 40 5.75 10.54 -4.91
C GLY A 40 7.21 10.94 -5.04
N ARG A 41 7.54 12.05 -4.38
CA ARG A 41 8.92 12.57 -4.35
C ARG A 41 9.25 13.10 -2.97
N TRP A 42 10.49 12.90 -2.56
CA TRP A 42 11.06 13.56 -1.39
C TRP A 42 11.34 15.04 -1.70
N ILE A 43 11.10 15.90 -0.71
CA ILE A 43 11.36 17.33 -0.77
C ILE A 43 12.23 17.67 0.44
N MET A 44 13.44 18.17 0.19
CA MET A 44 14.27 18.80 1.23
C MET A 44 13.96 20.29 1.26
N PHE A 45 13.64 20.83 2.42
CA PHE A 45 13.48 22.26 2.64
C PHE A 45 14.81 22.92 3.03
N ASP A 46 14.89 24.24 2.91
CA ASP A 46 16.09 25.02 3.24
C ASP A 46 16.54 24.88 4.71
N ASN A 47 15.62 24.51 5.60
CA ASN A 47 15.91 24.23 7.01
C ASN A 47 16.45 22.81 7.26
N GLY A 48 16.68 22.02 6.21
CA GLY A 48 17.14 20.63 6.28
C GLY A 48 16.05 19.60 6.58
N ALA A 49 14.79 20.01 6.74
CA ALA A 49 13.68 19.09 6.94
C ALA A 49 13.32 18.37 5.62
N TRP A 50 12.87 17.13 5.74
CA TRP A 50 12.36 16.34 4.63
C TRP A 50 10.85 16.17 4.73
N ASP A 51 10.18 16.19 3.59
CA ASP A 51 8.76 15.83 3.45
C ASP A 51 8.55 14.97 2.19
N PHE A 52 7.50 14.16 2.20
CA PHE A 52 7.13 13.31 1.07
C PHE A 52 5.86 13.81 0.40
N LYS A 53 6.01 14.36 -0.81
CA LYS A 53 4.86 14.74 -1.62
C LYS A 53 4.36 13.55 -2.43
N ILE A 54 3.20 13.04 -2.03
CA ILE A 54 2.49 11.96 -2.73
C ILE A 54 2.10 12.41 -4.15
N ASP A 55 2.28 11.52 -5.12
CA ASP A 55 1.72 11.63 -6.45
C ASP A 55 0.24 11.24 -6.40
N ASN A 56 -0.64 12.24 -6.39
CA ASN A 56 -2.09 12.03 -6.27
C ASN A 56 -2.70 11.31 -7.48
N ASP A 57 -2.03 11.30 -8.63
CA ASP A 57 -2.49 10.56 -9.81
C ASP A 57 -2.16 9.06 -9.69
N ARG A 58 -1.34 8.68 -8.70
CA ARG A 58 -0.90 7.30 -8.46
C ARG A 58 -1.28 6.88 -7.05
N MET A 59 -2.45 6.25 -6.92
CA MET A 59 -2.88 5.63 -5.67
C MET A 59 -1.80 4.69 -5.11
N GLY A 60 -1.70 4.59 -3.78
CA GLY A 60 -0.81 3.64 -3.11
C GLY A 60 -1.06 2.18 -3.53
N ARG A 61 -0.05 1.33 -3.34
CA ARG A 61 -0.10 -0.10 -3.65
C ARG A 61 0.33 -0.91 -2.45
N ALA A 62 -0.36 -2.03 -2.22
CA ALA A 62 0.02 -3.05 -1.28
C ALA A 62 0.75 -4.15 -2.06
N VAL A 63 1.98 -4.46 -1.67
CA VAL A 63 2.80 -5.52 -2.28
C VAL A 63 3.03 -6.61 -1.24
N ASP A 64 2.72 -7.86 -1.59
CA ASP A 64 3.03 -9.02 -0.75
C ASP A 64 4.55 -9.26 -0.76
N SER A 65 5.16 -9.15 0.43
CA SER A 65 6.59 -9.32 0.62
C SER A 65 7.01 -10.73 1.03
N SER A 66 6.06 -11.66 1.22
CA SER A 66 6.34 -13.03 1.68
C SER A 66 7.33 -13.80 0.78
N ARG A 67 7.37 -13.44 -0.51
CA ARG A 67 8.21 -14.10 -1.53
C ARG A 67 9.36 -13.23 -2.05
N ILE A 68 9.48 -11.99 -1.58
CA ILE A 68 10.48 -11.04 -2.06
C ILE A 68 11.81 -11.28 -1.33
N ARG A 69 12.87 -11.54 -2.10
CA ARG A 69 14.20 -11.89 -1.56
C ARG A 69 15.24 -10.79 -1.69
N GLY A 70 14.95 -9.75 -2.45
CA GLY A 70 15.93 -8.71 -2.77
C GLY A 70 15.31 -7.45 -3.34
N ALA A 71 16.17 -6.45 -3.55
CA ALA A 71 15.76 -5.12 -4.01
C ALA A 71 15.18 -5.17 -5.44
N GLU A 72 15.80 -5.92 -6.35
CA GLU A 72 15.32 -6.00 -7.74
C GLU A 72 13.96 -6.73 -7.85
N GLU A 73 13.71 -7.74 -7.03
CA GLU A 73 12.41 -8.40 -6.97
C GLU A 73 11.33 -7.46 -6.43
N LEU A 74 11.65 -6.68 -5.38
CA LEU A 74 10.76 -5.65 -4.84
C LEU A 74 10.43 -4.61 -5.91
N LYS A 75 11.46 -4.09 -6.60
CA LYS A 75 11.32 -3.11 -7.67
C LYS A 75 10.44 -3.63 -8.79
N THR A 76 10.66 -4.88 -9.22
CA THR A 76 9.85 -5.54 -10.24
C THR A 76 8.38 -5.65 -9.80
N CYS A 77 8.13 -6.03 -8.55
CA CYS A 77 6.77 -6.11 -8.01
C CYS A 77 6.09 -4.73 -7.96
N ILE A 78 6.82 -3.69 -7.55
CA ILE A 78 6.32 -2.31 -7.51
C ILE A 78 5.99 -1.82 -8.92
N VAL A 79 6.92 -1.97 -9.86
CA VAL A 79 6.72 -1.56 -11.26
C VAL A 79 5.53 -2.30 -11.86
N ALA A 80 5.36 -3.59 -11.58
CA ALA A 80 4.19 -4.35 -12.02
C ALA A 80 2.88 -3.84 -11.39
N ALA A 81 2.89 -3.46 -10.10
CA ALA A 81 1.72 -2.95 -9.39
C ALA A 81 1.28 -1.55 -9.88
N TYR A 82 2.22 -0.73 -10.37
CA TYR A 82 1.94 0.59 -10.97
C TYR A 82 1.79 0.55 -12.49
N GLY A 83 2.37 -0.45 -13.15
CA GLY A 83 2.40 -0.64 -14.60
C GLY A 83 1.07 -1.15 -15.14
N LEU A 84 0.03 -0.33 -15.05
CA LEU A 84 -1.20 -0.52 -15.84
C LEU A 84 -1.00 0.10 -17.23
N LEU A 85 -0.97 -0.75 -18.26
CA LEU A 85 -1.18 -0.43 -19.68
C LEU A 85 -0.15 0.51 -20.34
N GLY A 86 1.06 -0.01 -20.58
CA GLY A 86 1.89 0.44 -21.72
C GLY A 86 2.73 1.70 -21.49
N ARG A 87 2.90 2.16 -20.24
CA ARG A 87 3.93 3.14 -19.90
C ARG A 87 5.08 2.46 -19.18
N GLU A 88 6.29 2.72 -19.64
CA GLU A 88 7.51 2.35 -18.93
C GLU A 88 7.57 3.16 -17.63
N VAL A 89 7.50 2.47 -16.49
CA VAL A 89 7.63 3.07 -15.17
C VAL A 89 8.98 2.65 -14.62
N LEU A 90 9.83 3.64 -14.36
CA LEU A 90 11.03 3.46 -13.55
C LEU A 90 10.68 3.78 -12.10
N ALA A 91 11.16 2.95 -11.18
CA ALA A 91 11.00 3.14 -9.75
C ALA A 91 12.38 3.27 -9.10
N GLU A 92 12.59 4.39 -8.43
CA GLU A 92 13.59 4.53 -7.37
C GLU A 92 12.87 4.24 -6.06
N MET A 93 13.50 3.44 -5.19
CA MET A 93 12.88 2.97 -3.95
C MET A 93 13.61 3.58 -2.77
N SER A 94 12.86 4.14 -1.84
CA SER A 94 13.39 4.69 -0.61
C SER A 94 12.37 4.58 0.51
N TYR A 95 12.86 4.58 1.74
CA TYR A 95 12.05 4.55 2.95
C TYR A 95 12.60 5.58 3.93
N TRP A 96 11.78 5.96 4.89
CA TRP A 96 12.21 6.85 5.96
C TRP A 96 12.13 6.09 7.28
N LEU A 97 13.24 6.08 8.01
CA LEU A 97 13.33 5.53 9.36
C LEU A 97 12.75 6.54 10.32
N ASN A 98 11.67 6.15 11.02
CA ASN A 98 11.23 6.83 12.23
C ASN A 98 11.99 6.22 13.40
N ASP A 99 13.29 6.48 13.51
CA ASP A 99 14.00 6.26 14.76
C ASP A 99 13.51 7.36 15.72
N GLY A 100 12.63 7.01 16.67
CA GLY A 100 12.01 7.99 17.60
C GLY A 100 12.99 8.86 18.41
N GLU A 101 14.29 8.65 18.25
CA GLU A 101 15.40 9.46 18.74
C GLU A 101 15.76 10.67 17.85
N GLY A 102 15.56 10.59 16.53
CA GLY A 102 15.84 11.68 15.58
C GLY A 102 14.92 12.89 15.76
N GLU A 103 13.67 12.67 16.19
CA GLU A 103 12.72 13.75 16.51
C GLU A 103 13.20 14.63 17.69
N MET A 104 13.95 14.07 18.65
CA MET A 104 14.44 14.85 19.81
C MET A 104 15.56 15.83 19.46
N VAL A 105 16.21 15.70 18.30
CA VAL A 105 17.37 16.53 17.91
C VAL A 105 17.02 17.56 16.82
N GLY A 106 15.77 17.56 16.31
CA GLY A 106 15.31 18.52 15.30
C GLY A 106 15.97 18.36 13.93
N LEU A 107 16.76 17.31 13.72
CA LEU A 107 17.32 16.90 12.44
C LEU A 107 16.50 15.72 11.92
N VAL A 108 15.60 16.01 11.00
CA VAL A 108 14.84 14.97 10.28
C VAL A 108 15.82 14.18 9.41
N ALA A 109 15.96 12.88 9.67
CA ALA A 109 16.86 12.02 8.91
C ALA A 109 16.50 12.00 7.41
N SER A 110 17.50 11.98 6.53
CA SER A 110 17.28 11.86 5.09
C SER A 110 16.66 10.50 4.74
N PRO A 111 15.77 10.44 3.72
CA PRO A 111 15.26 9.17 3.23
C PRO A 111 16.39 8.26 2.79
N VAL A 112 16.26 6.97 3.08
CA VAL A 112 17.25 5.93 2.80
C VAL A 112 16.86 5.19 1.54
N GLU A 113 17.76 5.13 0.58
CA GLU A 113 17.56 4.43 -0.69
C GLU A 113 17.64 2.90 -0.51
N ILE A 114 16.85 2.17 -1.29
CA ILE A 114 16.89 0.70 -1.42
C ILE A 114 17.40 0.39 -2.83
N ALA A 115 18.72 0.41 -3.02
CA ALA A 115 19.35 0.15 -4.31
C ALA A 115 19.93 -1.28 -4.43
N THR A 116 20.25 -1.91 -3.30
CA THR A 116 20.90 -3.22 -3.26
C THR A 116 20.19 -4.19 -2.33
N ASP A 117 20.48 -5.49 -2.47
CA ASP A 117 19.96 -6.51 -1.55
C ASP A 117 20.42 -6.30 -0.09
N LYS A 118 21.54 -5.60 0.11
CA LYS A 118 21.97 -5.20 1.45
C LYS A 118 20.99 -4.18 2.03
N ASP A 119 20.61 -3.18 1.26
CA ASP A 119 19.66 -2.15 1.67
C ASP A 119 18.27 -2.73 1.90
N PHE A 120 17.85 -3.68 1.04
CA PHE A 120 16.61 -4.42 1.21
C PHE A 120 16.60 -5.23 2.51
N ARG A 121 17.70 -5.91 2.87
CA ARG A 121 17.78 -6.62 4.17
C ARG A 121 17.68 -5.68 5.36
N ILE A 122 18.30 -4.49 5.27
CA ILE A 122 18.19 -3.47 6.32
C ILE A 122 16.74 -3.01 6.44
N PHE A 123 16.10 -2.66 5.33
CA PHE A 123 14.67 -2.31 5.28
C PHE A 123 13.77 -3.43 5.85
N GLY A 124 14.04 -4.68 5.48
CA GLY A 124 13.34 -5.87 5.97
C GLY A 124 13.44 -6.05 7.49
N ALA A 125 14.57 -5.69 8.09
CA ALA A 125 14.77 -5.76 9.54
C ALA A 125 13.88 -4.77 10.32
N PHE A 126 13.40 -3.70 9.67
CA PHE A 126 12.50 -2.71 10.28
C PHE A 126 11.01 -2.97 10.00
N THR A 127 10.68 -3.97 9.17
CA THR A 127 9.30 -4.27 8.74
C THR A 127 8.78 -5.61 9.25
N ALA A 128 9.54 -6.30 10.12
CA ALA A 128 9.21 -7.58 10.75
C ALA A 128 8.53 -7.43 12.12
#